data_AF-A0A2V2DGH3-F1
#
_entry.id   AF-A0A2V2DGH3-F1
#
_cell.length_a   1.000
_cell.length_b   1.000
_cell.length_c   1.000
_cell.angle_alpha   90.00
_cell.angle_beta   90.00
_cell.angle_gamma   90.00
#
_symmetry.space_group_name_H-M   'P 1'
#
loop_
_entity.id
_entity.type
_entity.pdbx_description
1 polymer ?
#
loop_
_entity_poly.entity_id
_entity_poly.type
_entity_poly.pdbx_seq_one_letter_code
_entity_poly.pdbx_strand_id
1 'polypeptide(L)'
;MKNGMKFFSPNLLSALTALFSSAAFCAADTVYFDVAGLIADTSAGQQVSLSETILSGDGGKTYWYSSYDASAGVFSDGITDASFSFLDNPDNTVIFGGSIDAEISGLDGRSIVIDGSHIVNVGKIVSFKTDTWNGLKNAFLKSVSTENTITIGTYALNRNSQRIGFGGSQTVLNIGVLVDGGYQLGSLSDPLNYIEVGSMTLYTGNNNRASYFAAVGGAGRGLDNPDAKIGELTTSISSNYMASNLLFANSSFQADSGSLDTHSYVQIGMVGGNAGLGMGYVSSGSTGSVTYIFINSQDSSSAGNLVQTAGSVSNGAIGFNPMTTRGAKVNYVMRSIDANGNYADKIQSFSGDYSVISGDVILISGGLFINYGGYGNSRETVSIGGLENDFTVKGSLVFDRAAGAPCAKFGSTADVGNTYVFGGLEVAGGGELVVRFNVSGGSSGLVYDKLSIDGEIGGGGTLAIEIADAFGGHSDDVSIIKALIRADSRSGEKIISWNADGPVDISFSAVDGMQKWIDGDTGIEYAFAAHAADDGLYISYVAVPEPAVASALASAVALGAAAFAGHRKRREARAFRTR
;
A
#
# COMPACT_ATOMS: atom_id res chain seq x y z
N MET A 1 -44.27 -13.66 -40.44
CA MET A 1 -44.66 -14.40 -39.21
C MET A 1 -44.44 -13.48 -38.04
N LYS A 2 -45.54 -13.02 -37.42
CA LYS A 2 -45.58 -12.27 -36.16
C LYS A 2 -45.61 -13.29 -35.02
N ASN A 3 -44.79 -13.09 -33.99
CA ASN A 3 -44.94 -13.52 -32.59
C ASN A 3 -43.72 -12.90 -31.87
N GLY A 4 -43.81 -12.07 -30.84
CA GLY A 4 -44.84 -11.92 -29.82
C GLY A 4 -44.19 -12.14 -28.46
N MET A 5 -43.23 -11.29 -28.06
CA MET A 5 -42.70 -11.28 -26.68
C MET A 5 -43.45 -10.22 -25.88
N LYS A 6 -44.26 -10.71 -24.95
CA LYS A 6 -45.09 -9.92 -24.05
C LYS A 6 -44.25 -9.33 -22.92
N PHE A 7 -44.59 -8.09 -22.59
CA PHE A 7 -44.22 -7.34 -21.41
C PHE A 7 -44.31 -8.17 -20.12
N PHE A 8 -43.25 -8.15 -19.32
CA PHE A 8 -43.36 -8.39 -17.87
C PHE A 8 -44.02 -7.16 -17.24
N SER A 9 -45.08 -7.38 -16.45
CA SER A 9 -45.80 -6.31 -15.77
C SER A 9 -45.00 -5.80 -14.57
N PRO A 10 -45.06 -4.49 -14.24
CA PRO A 10 -44.38 -3.92 -13.06
C PRO A 10 -44.92 -4.45 -11.72
N ASN A 11 -46.01 -5.21 -11.73
CA ASN A 11 -46.72 -5.66 -10.52
C ASN A 11 -46.22 -7.02 -10.00
N LEU A 12 -45.30 -7.69 -10.68
CA LEU A 12 -44.66 -8.91 -10.17
C LEU A 12 -43.48 -8.59 -9.23
N LEU A 13 -42.86 -7.42 -9.39
CA LEU A 13 -41.71 -7.01 -8.58
C LEU A 13 -42.13 -6.60 -7.15
N SER A 14 -43.31 -6.01 -7.00
CA SER A 14 -43.92 -5.65 -5.71
C SER A 14 -44.51 -6.85 -4.96
N ALA A 15 -44.84 -7.95 -5.65
CA ALA A 15 -45.28 -9.19 -5.01
C ALA A 15 -44.10 -10.05 -4.52
N LEU A 16 -42.92 -9.96 -5.17
CA LEU A 16 -41.70 -10.61 -4.69
C LEU A 16 -41.03 -9.87 -3.52
N THR A 17 -41.24 -8.56 -3.36
CA THR A 17 -40.75 -7.83 -2.18
C THR A 17 -41.56 -8.11 -0.91
N ALA A 18 -42.83 -8.50 -1.06
CA ALA A 18 -43.73 -8.79 0.08
C ALA A 18 -43.67 -10.23 0.59
N LEU A 19 -43.01 -11.15 -0.13
CA LEU A 19 -42.85 -12.55 0.28
C LEU A 19 -41.52 -12.86 0.99
N PHE A 20 -40.63 -11.86 1.14
CA PHE A 20 -39.46 -11.91 2.03
C PHE A 20 -39.66 -11.13 3.35
N SER A 21 -40.80 -10.48 3.57
CA SER A 21 -41.05 -9.65 4.76
C SER A 21 -41.85 -10.36 5.87
N SER A 22 -41.74 -11.68 5.99
CA SER A 22 -42.24 -12.42 7.15
C SER A 22 -41.25 -13.46 7.69
N ALA A 23 -39.94 -13.18 7.55
CA ALA A 23 -39.06 -13.53 8.65
C ALA A 23 -39.51 -12.68 9.85
N ALA A 24 -39.70 -13.29 11.02
CA ALA A 24 -39.92 -12.54 12.24
C ALA A 24 -38.85 -11.44 12.29
N PHE A 25 -39.26 -10.17 12.23
CA PHE A 25 -38.37 -9.07 12.53
C PHE A 25 -37.95 -9.26 13.99
N CYS A 26 -36.85 -9.97 14.23
CA CYS A 26 -36.13 -9.81 15.48
C CYS A 26 -35.79 -8.32 15.54
N ALA A 27 -36.35 -7.62 16.53
CA ALA A 27 -36.02 -6.23 16.73
C ALA A 27 -34.50 -6.10 16.87
N ALA A 28 -33.92 -5.07 16.25
CA ALA A 28 -32.51 -4.75 16.44
C ALA A 28 -32.26 -4.51 17.93
N ASP A 29 -31.53 -5.41 18.58
CA ASP A 29 -31.24 -5.32 20.00
C ASP A 29 -29.84 -4.74 20.24
N THR A 30 -29.71 -4.00 21.33
CA THR A 30 -28.39 -3.62 21.86
C THR A 30 -28.04 -4.56 23.01
N VAL A 31 -27.04 -5.41 22.78
CA VAL A 31 -26.53 -6.39 23.73
C VAL A 31 -25.22 -5.91 24.32
N TYR A 32 -25.07 -6.00 25.63
CA TYR A 32 -23.87 -5.59 26.35
C TYR A 32 -23.12 -6.82 26.82
N PHE A 33 -21.86 -6.91 26.45
CA PHE A 33 -20.94 -7.92 26.91
C PHE A 33 -20.39 -7.55 28.28
N ASP A 34 -20.70 -8.33 29.30
CA ASP A 34 -20.19 -8.18 30.66
C ASP A 34 -18.74 -8.66 30.74
N VAL A 35 -17.84 -7.75 30.39
CA VAL A 35 -16.39 -7.93 30.51
C VAL A 35 -15.97 -8.10 31.98
N ALA A 36 -16.70 -7.53 32.95
CA ALA A 36 -16.36 -7.68 34.36
C ALA A 36 -16.70 -9.09 34.88
N GLY A 37 -17.84 -9.64 34.47
CA GLY A 37 -18.20 -11.05 34.69
C GLY A 37 -17.19 -12.03 34.09
N LEU A 38 -16.79 -11.81 32.83
CA LEU A 38 -15.66 -12.53 32.21
C LEU A 38 -14.43 -12.53 33.12
N ILE A 39 -14.07 -11.35 33.63
CA ILE A 39 -12.85 -11.18 34.43
C ILE A 39 -12.93 -11.90 35.77
N ALA A 40 -14.09 -11.86 36.43
CA ALA A 40 -14.32 -12.50 37.70
C ALA A 40 -14.23 -14.04 37.59
N ASP A 41 -14.67 -14.58 36.46
CA ASP A 41 -14.90 -16.02 36.30
C ASP A 41 -13.80 -16.74 35.52
N THR A 42 -12.79 -16.01 35.04
CA THR A 42 -11.64 -16.58 34.31
C THR A 42 -10.31 -16.20 34.93
N SER A 43 -9.23 -16.88 34.59
CA SER A 43 -7.85 -16.50 34.94
C SER A 43 -7.16 -15.77 33.78
N ALA A 44 -6.05 -15.07 34.05
CA ALA A 44 -5.23 -14.49 32.98
C ALA A 44 -4.73 -15.59 32.02
N GLY A 45 -4.71 -15.31 30.72
CA GLY A 45 -4.33 -16.28 29.68
C GLY A 45 -5.35 -17.40 29.42
N GLN A 46 -6.46 -17.44 30.15
CA GLN A 46 -7.50 -18.45 29.93
C GLN A 46 -8.25 -18.18 28.62
N GLN A 47 -8.51 -19.24 27.87
CA GLN A 47 -9.42 -19.24 26.73
C GLN A 47 -10.80 -19.71 27.19
N VAL A 48 -11.84 -19.00 26.78
CA VAL A 48 -13.23 -19.39 26.99
C VAL A 48 -13.83 -19.71 25.64
N SER A 49 -14.09 -20.99 25.41
CA SER A 49 -14.78 -21.44 24.21
C SER A 49 -16.28 -21.22 24.35
N LEU A 50 -16.85 -20.45 23.43
CA LEU A 50 -18.27 -20.40 23.16
C LEU A 50 -18.63 -21.63 22.33
N SER A 51 -18.67 -22.80 22.97
CA SER A 51 -19.33 -23.99 22.40
C SER A 51 -20.83 -23.91 22.66
N GLU A 52 -21.65 -24.67 21.93
CA GLU A 52 -23.14 -24.74 21.95
C GLU A 52 -23.84 -24.84 23.34
N THR A 53 -23.12 -24.80 24.46
CA THR A 53 -23.68 -24.81 25.81
C THR A 53 -22.80 -24.00 26.76
N ILE A 54 -23.17 -22.74 27.05
CA ILE A 54 -22.83 -22.18 28.37
C ILE A 54 -23.77 -22.88 29.35
N LEU A 55 -23.22 -23.66 30.27
CA LEU A 55 -24.00 -24.37 31.28
C LEU A 55 -24.83 -23.35 32.09
N SER A 56 -26.11 -23.23 31.78
CA SER A 56 -27.07 -22.46 32.57
C SER A 56 -27.73 -23.42 33.56
N GLY A 57 -27.25 -23.39 34.80
CA GLY A 57 -27.85 -24.12 35.91
C GLY A 57 -27.60 -23.38 37.20
N ASP A 58 -28.66 -23.10 37.95
CA ASP A 58 -28.64 -22.52 39.29
C ASP A 58 -27.65 -23.26 40.23
N GLY A 59 -26.42 -22.75 40.34
CA GLY A 59 -25.31 -23.39 41.07
C GLY A 59 -23.90 -23.16 40.53
N GLY A 60 -23.73 -22.45 39.40
CA GLY A 60 -22.43 -22.14 38.80
C GLY A 60 -22.57 -21.31 37.52
N LYS A 61 -23.13 -20.11 37.65
CA LYS A 61 -23.49 -19.23 36.52
C LYS A 61 -22.31 -18.35 36.10
N THR A 62 -22.07 -18.21 34.80
CA THR A 62 -21.55 -16.95 34.24
C THR A 62 -22.42 -16.53 33.06
N TYR A 63 -23.13 -15.40 33.21
CA TYR A 63 -23.85 -14.75 32.12
C TYR A 63 -23.06 -13.53 31.71
N TRP A 64 -22.69 -13.46 30.43
CA TRP A 64 -21.78 -12.44 29.91
C TRP A 64 -22.52 -11.41 29.06
N TYR A 65 -23.85 -11.45 29.06
CA TYR A 65 -24.67 -10.67 28.13
C TYR A 65 -25.91 -10.14 28.83
N SER A 66 -26.24 -8.87 28.63
CA SER A 66 -27.48 -8.24 29.10
C SER A 66 -28.09 -7.35 28.02
N SER A 67 -29.41 -7.27 27.92
CA SER A 67 -30.06 -6.22 27.12
C SER A 67 -30.21 -4.95 27.96
N TYR A 68 -30.12 -3.79 27.32
CA TYR A 68 -30.31 -2.50 27.99
C TYR A 68 -31.67 -1.91 27.61
N ASP A 69 -32.50 -1.67 28.62
CA ASP A 69 -33.73 -0.92 28.44
C ASP A 69 -33.40 0.59 28.50
N ALA A 70 -33.30 1.20 27.32
CA ALA A 70 -33.02 2.62 27.19
C ALA A 70 -34.09 3.51 27.84
N SER A 71 -35.33 3.02 27.99
CA SER A 71 -36.43 3.79 28.59
C SER A 71 -36.38 3.78 30.12
N ALA A 72 -35.87 2.69 30.70
CA ALA A 72 -35.74 2.52 32.15
C ALA A 72 -34.33 2.81 32.68
N GLY A 73 -33.33 2.93 31.79
CA GLY A 73 -31.94 3.18 32.17
C GLY A 73 -31.29 2.02 32.93
N VAL A 74 -31.80 0.79 32.74
CA VAL A 74 -31.36 -0.40 33.48
C VAL A 74 -31.03 -1.55 32.54
N PHE A 75 -30.08 -2.38 32.96
CA PHE A 75 -29.79 -3.67 32.32
C PHE A 75 -30.78 -4.71 32.83
N SER A 76 -31.30 -5.53 31.93
CA SER A 76 -32.14 -6.68 32.28
C SER A 76 -31.29 -7.87 32.76
N ASP A 77 -31.94 -8.84 33.41
CA ASP A 77 -31.31 -10.12 33.76
C ASP A 77 -30.68 -10.79 32.52
N GLY A 78 -29.55 -11.46 32.70
CA GLY A 78 -28.69 -11.91 31.61
C GLY A 78 -29.42 -12.68 30.50
N ILE A 79 -28.98 -12.51 29.25
CA ILE A 79 -29.54 -13.21 28.08
C ILE A 79 -29.37 -14.72 28.33
N THR A 80 -30.50 -15.42 28.49
CA THR A 80 -30.57 -16.86 28.77
C THR A 80 -30.52 -17.72 27.51
N ASP A 81 -30.36 -17.10 26.34
CA ASP A 81 -30.23 -17.81 25.08
C ASP A 81 -28.91 -18.60 25.03
N ALA A 82 -29.03 -19.92 25.15
CA ALA A 82 -27.91 -20.85 25.08
C ALA A 82 -27.32 -20.99 23.66
N SER A 83 -27.97 -20.44 22.62
CA SER A 83 -27.62 -20.65 21.22
C SER A 83 -26.75 -19.55 20.58
N PHE A 84 -26.41 -18.49 21.32
CA PHE A 84 -25.68 -17.32 20.78
C PHE A 84 -26.34 -16.66 19.57
N SER A 85 -27.64 -16.87 19.35
CA SER A 85 -28.33 -16.41 18.12
C SER A 85 -28.29 -14.89 17.94
N PHE A 86 -28.09 -14.13 19.02
CA PHE A 86 -27.89 -12.68 18.95
C PHE A 86 -26.61 -12.26 18.20
N LEU A 87 -25.61 -13.15 18.10
CA LEU A 87 -24.40 -12.93 17.30
C LEU A 87 -24.63 -13.19 15.81
N ASP A 88 -25.74 -13.80 15.39
CA ASP A 88 -26.09 -14.07 13.99
C ASP A 88 -27.19 -13.13 13.46
N ASN A 89 -27.42 -11.99 14.14
CA ASN A 89 -28.36 -10.99 13.69
C ASN A 89 -27.62 -9.72 13.18
N PRO A 90 -27.65 -9.46 11.85
CA PRO A 90 -26.95 -8.32 11.24
C PRO A 90 -27.51 -6.96 11.67
N ASP A 91 -28.65 -6.91 12.36
CA ASP A 91 -29.21 -5.66 12.88
C ASP A 91 -28.77 -5.38 14.34
N ASN A 92 -28.18 -6.36 15.02
CA ASN A 92 -27.80 -6.24 16.43
C ASN A 92 -26.57 -5.34 16.62
N THR A 93 -26.56 -4.62 17.76
CA THR A 93 -25.39 -3.90 18.26
C THR A 93 -24.84 -4.62 19.48
N VAL A 94 -23.56 -4.99 19.45
CA VAL A 94 -22.84 -5.58 20.59
C VAL A 94 -21.89 -4.55 21.18
N ILE A 95 -22.04 -4.27 22.47
CA ILE A 95 -21.21 -3.33 23.21
C ILE A 95 -20.30 -4.09 24.15
N PHE A 96 -18.99 -3.96 23.98
CA PHE A 96 -18.00 -4.55 24.88
C PHE A 96 -17.54 -3.52 25.92
N GLY A 97 -17.99 -3.73 27.15
CA GLY A 97 -17.73 -2.90 28.31
C GLY A 97 -18.95 -2.87 29.22
N GLY A 98 -18.73 -2.85 30.54
CA GLY A 98 -19.78 -2.54 31.52
C GLY A 98 -20.36 -1.15 31.32
N SER A 99 -21.29 -0.74 32.20
CA SER A 99 -21.89 0.60 32.16
C SER A 99 -20.84 1.69 31.91
N ILE A 100 -21.27 2.78 31.27
CA ILE A 100 -20.46 3.84 30.64
C ILE A 100 -19.30 4.37 31.54
N ASP A 101 -19.34 4.10 32.84
CA ASP A 101 -18.41 4.56 33.88
C ASP A 101 -17.54 3.47 34.55
N ALA A 102 -17.64 2.19 34.18
CA ALA A 102 -16.89 1.12 34.84
C ALA A 102 -15.44 0.99 34.33
N GLU A 103 -14.46 1.23 35.21
CA GLU A 103 -13.06 0.92 34.96
C GLU A 103 -12.89 -0.60 34.89
N ILE A 104 -12.50 -1.11 33.72
CA ILE A 104 -12.27 -2.53 33.53
C ILE A 104 -10.77 -2.77 33.46
N SER A 105 -10.23 -3.42 34.50
CA SER A 105 -8.85 -3.85 34.60
C SER A 105 -8.78 -5.37 34.68
N GLY A 106 -7.77 -5.98 34.03
CA GLY A 106 -7.47 -7.42 34.19
C GLY A 106 -7.80 -8.35 33.02
N LEU A 107 -8.05 -7.86 31.79
CA LEU A 107 -8.22 -8.73 30.61
C LEU A 107 -6.93 -9.43 30.11
N ASP A 108 -5.91 -9.58 30.97
CA ASP A 108 -4.56 -9.99 30.57
C ASP A 108 -4.55 -11.35 29.84
N GLY A 109 -4.38 -11.32 28.51
CA GLY A 109 -4.29 -12.49 27.63
C GLY A 109 -5.55 -13.37 27.52
N ARG A 110 -6.71 -12.89 27.96
CA ARG A 110 -7.96 -13.69 27.91
C ARG A 110 -8.53 -13.71 26.50
N SER A 111 -8.96 -14.89 26.04
CA SER A 111 -9.54 -15.05 24.69
C SER A 111 -10.94 -15.65 24.75
N ILE A 112 -11.83 -15.14 23.92
CA ILE A 112 -13.13 -15.73 23.60
C ILE A 112 -12.94 -16.53 22.31
N VAL A 113 -12.95 -17.83 22.43
CA VAL A 113 -12.83 -18.72 21.29
C VAL A 113 -14.23 -19.04 20.79
N ILE A 114 -14.50 -18.80 19.52
CA ILE A 114 -15.70 -19.29 18.85
C ILE A 114 -15.26 -20.53 18.10
N ASP A 115 -15.55 -21.70 18.66
CA ASP A 115 -15.12 -22.99 18.13
C ASP A 115 -16.32 -23.79 17.60
N GLY A 116 -16.21 -24.36 16.40
CA GLY A 116 -17.33 -24.93 15.65
C GLY A 116 -17.84 -23.99 14.54
N SER A 117 -18.73 -24.46 13.66
CA SER A 117 -19.25 -23.69 12.51
C SER A 117 -20.28 -22.63 12.91
N HIS A 118 -19.85 -21.62 13.67
CA HIS A 118 -20.68 -20.52 14.12
C HIS A 118 -20.57 -19.33 13.18
N ILE A 119 -21.72 -18.70 12.90
CA ILE A 119 -21.77 -17.45 12.15
C ILE A 119 -21.83 -16.32 13.18
N VAL A 120 -20.82 -15.44 13.15
CA VAL A 120 -20.95 -14.13 13.80
C VAL A 120 -21.26 -13.13 12.71
N ASN A 121 -22.45 -12.59 12.72
CA ASN A 121 -22.95 -11.56 11.84
C ASN A 121 -23.67 -10.49 12.68
N VAL A 122 -22.99 -9.37 12.93
CA VAL A 122 -23.52 -8.29 13.76
C VAL A 122 -23.48 -6.96 13.03
N GLY A 123 -24.49 -6.12 13.25
CA GLY A 123 -24.57 -4.80 12.62
C GLY A 123 -23.50 -3.85 13.13
N LYS A 124 -23.24 -3.87 14.44
CA LYS A 124 -22.27 -2.97 15.06
C LYS A 124 -21.58 -3.58 16.27
N ILE A 125 -20.27 -3.41 16.38
CA ILE A 125 -19.51 -3.62 17.60
C ILE A 125 -19.00 -2.28 18.11
N VAL A 126 -19.21 -2.00 19.40
CA VAL A 126 -18.65 -0.82 20.08
C VAL A 126 -17.81 -1.24 21.27
N SER A 127 -16.61 -0.67 21.41
CA SER A 127 -15.79 -0.84 22.60
C SER A 127 -15.59 0.49 23.33
N PHE A 128 -15.80 0.50 24.65
CA PHE A 128 -15.64 1.68 25.50
C PHE A 128 -14.49 1.50 26.50
N LYS A 129 -13.76 2.58 26.82
CA LYS A 129 -12.94 2.72 28.02
C LYS A 129 -12.94 4.18 28.52
N THR A 130 -13.02 4.33 29.84
CA THR A 130 -12.60 5.52 30.60
C THR A 130 -11.28 5.19 31.34
N ASP A 131 -10.23 5.97 31.02
CA ASP A 131 -8.96 6.20 31.70
C ASP A 131 -7.83 5.16 31.95
N THR A 132 -6.62 5.71 31.75
CA THR A 132 -5.23 5.29 32.06
C THR A 132 -4.72 3.88 31.74
N TRP A 133 -3.60 3.86 31.03
CA TRP A 133 -2.87 2.71 30.52
C TRP A 133 -2.05 2.03 31.62
N ASN A 134 -2.35 0.77 31.92
CA ASN A 134 -1.50 -0.14 32.70
C ASN A 134 -1.72 -1.59 32.20
N GLY A 135 -1.07 -1.95 31.10
CA GLY A 135 -0.94 -3.34 30.62
C GLY A 135 -1.85 -3.74 29.44
N LEU A 136 -1.41 -4.80 28.74
CA LEU A 136 -2.00 -5.45 27.57
C LEU A 136 -3.27 -6.23 27.96
N LYS A 137 -4.45 -5.61 27.85
CA LYS A 137 -5.70 -6.07 28.47
C LYS A 137 -6.85 -6.14 27.48
N ASN A 138 -6.87 -7.16 26.62
CA ASN A 138 -7.83 -7.24 25.54
C ASN A 138 -8.39 -8.67 25.43
N ALA A 139 -9.69 -8.79 25.15
CA ALA A 139 -10.35 -10.03 24.78
C ALA A 139 -10.11 -10.32 23.29
N PHE A 140 -9.94 -11.58 22.90
CA PHE A 140 -9.80 -11.99 21.50
C PHE A 140 -11.04 -12.71 21.03
N LEU A 141 -11.54 -12.42 19.82
CA LEU A 141 -12.44 -13.30 19.10
C LEU A 141 -11.63 -14.11 18.10
N LYS A 142 -11.61 -15.43 18.24
CA LYS A 142 -10.89 -16.30 17.30
C LYS A 142 -11.54 -17.66 17.12
N SER A 143 -11.33 -18.24 15.95
CA SER A 143 -11.54 -19.66 15.70
C SER A 143 -10.25 -20.47 15.82
N VAL A 144 -10.37 -21.72 16.27
CA VAL A 144 -9.23 -22.61 16.52
C VAL A 144 -9.30 -23.89 15.69
N SER A 145 -10.47 -24.54 15.56
CA SER A 145 -10.56 -25.86 14.91
C SER A 145 -11.19 -25.88 13.50
N THR A 146 -12.05 -24.92 13.17
CA THR A 146 -12.77 -24.86 11.87
C THR A 146 -12.79 -23.46 11.29
N GLU A 147 -12.80 -23.32 9.97
CA GLU A 147 -12.96 -22.00 9.35
C GLU A 147 -14.26 -21.34 9.81
N ASN A 148 -14.16 -20.12 10.35
CA ASN A 148 -15.30 -19.32 10.80
C ASN A 148 -15.26 -17.93 10.20
N THR A 149 -16.43 -17.46 9.75
CA THR A 149 -16.59 -16.10 9.23
C THR A 149 -17.22 -15.21 10.29
N ILE A 150 -16.51 -14.12 10.62
CA ILE A 150 -16.99 -13.05 11.47
C ILE A 150 -17.27 -11.84 10.58
N THR A 151 -18.53 -11.46 10.46
CA THR A 151 -19.01 -10.31 9.70
C THR A 151 -19.52 -9.22 10.64
N ILE A 152 -18.99 -8.01 10.51
CA ILE A 152 -19.34 -6.86 11.34
C ILE A 152 -19.67 -5.69 10.41
N GLY A 153 -20.89 -5.13 10.50
CA GLY A 153 -21.25 -3.95 9.71
C GLY A 153 -20.38 -2.74 10.05
N THR A 154 -20.29 -2.38 11.34
CA THR A 154 -19.44 -1.30 11.84
C THR A 154 -18.69 -1.71 13.09
N TYR A 155 -17.37 -1.58 13.13
CA TYR A 155 -16.57 -1.72 14.34
C TYR A 155 -16.05 -0.34 14.76
N ALA A 156 -16.51 0.13 15.92
CA ALA A 156 -16.18 1.45 16.46
C ALA A 156 -15.47 1.35 17.82
N LEU A 157 -14.28 1.95 17.93
CA LEU A 157 -13.46 1.95 19.14
C LEU A 157 -13.39 3.33 19.79
N ASN A 158 -14.02 3.59 20.93
CA ASN A 158 -13.88 4.92 21.55
C ASN A 158 -12.41 5.20 21.95
N ARG A 159 -11.99 6.47 22.03
CA ARG A 159 -10.61 6.90 22.32
C ARG A 159 -9.97 6.09 23.46
N ASN A 160 -8.80 5.50 23.20
CA ASN A 160 -8.04 4.64 24.13
C ASN A 160 -8.64 3.25 24.44
N SER A 161 -9.65 2.81 23.68
CA SER A 161 -10.29 1.50 23.87
C SER A 161 -9.61 0.46 22.98
N GLN A 162 -8.71 -0.34 23.55
CA GLN A 162 -8.25 -1.58 22.92
C GLN A 162 -8.79 -2.71 23.78
N ARG A 163 -10.05 -3.15 23.60
CA ARG A 163 -10.59 -4.26 24.38
C ARG A 163 -10.90 -5.51 23.56
N ILE A 164 -10.92 -5.41 22.23
CA ILE A 164 -11.23 -6.56 21.36
C ILE A 164 -10.20 -6.65 20.23
N GLY A 165 -9.47 -7.77 20.21
CA GLY A 165 -8.67 -8.20 19.08
C GLY A 165 -9.35 -9.34 18.32
N PHE A 166 -8.86 -9.60 17.12
CA PHE A 166 -9.22 -10.79 16.34
C PHE A 166 -7.96 -11.61 16.10
N GLY A 167 -8.09 -12.93 15.98
CA GLY A 167 -6.96 -13.83 15.70
C GLY A 167 -7.44 -15.21 15.23
N GLY A 168 -6.52 -16.16 15.12
CA GLY A 168 -6.82 -17.53 14.70
C GLY A 168 -6.68 -17.72 13.20
N SER A 169 -5.84 -18.67 12.79
CA SER A 169 -5.56 -19.00 11.38
C SER A 169 -6.74 -19.63 10.64
N GLN A 170 -7.86 -19.85 11.34
CA GLN A 170 -9.14 -20.31 10.80
C GLN A 170 -10.19 -19.20 10.76
N THR A 171 -9.84 -17.96 11.15
CA THR A 171 -10.80 -16.85 11.22
C THR A 171 -10.75 -16.04 9.94
N VAL A 172 -11.90 -15.91 9.28
CA VAL A 172 -12.18 -14.98 8.18
C VAL A 172 -12.92 -13.79 8.78
N LEU A 173 -12.34 -12.59 8.68
CA LEU A 173 -12.90 -11.38 9.29
C LEU A 173 -13.35 -10.39 8.21
N ASN A 174 -14.63 -10.06 8.18
CA ASN A 174 -15.22 -9.06 7.30
C ASN A 174 -15.76 -7.89 8.12
N ILE A 175 -15.31 -6.66 7.86
CA ILE A 175 -15.77 -5.45 8.52
C ILE A 175 -16.22 -4.45 7.46
N GLY A 176 -17.47 -3.99 7.49
CA GLY A 176 -17.93 -2.96 6.57
C GLY A 176 -17.19 -1.63 6.79
N VAL A 177 -17.28 -1.10 8.00
CA VAL A 177 -16.66 0.17 8.40
C VAL A 177 -15.90 0.00 9.70
N LEU A 178 -14.63 0.40 9.73
CA LEU A 178 -13.76 0.37 10.88
C LEU A 178 -13.36 1.79 11.28
N VAL A 179 -13.81 2.23 12.47
CA VAL A 179 -13.65 3.62 12.94
C VAL A 179 -13.07 3.67 14.36
N ASP A 180 -12.18 4.66 14.59
CA ASP A 180 -11.63 5.08 15.88
C ASP A 180 -10.53 4.18 16.53
N GLY A 181 -9.73 4.72 17.45
CA GLY A 181 -8.26 4.51 17.52
C GLY A 181 -7.67 3.11 17.79
N GLY A 182 -6.55 2.83 17.11
CA GLY A 182 -5.57 1.78 17.45
C GLY A 182 -6.08 0.34 17.34
N TYR A 183 -6.42 -0.10 16.13
CA TYR A 183 -6.95 -1.45 15.88
C TYR A 183 -5.88 -2.53 15.94
N GLN A 184 -6.34 -3.75 16.17
CA GLN A 184 -5.49 -4.92 16.15
C GLN A 184 -6.24 -6.12 15.56
N LEU A 185 -5.93 -6.43 14.31
CA LEU A 185 -6.60 -7.46 13.52
C LEU A 185 -5.63 -8.59 13.20
N GLY A 186 -5.54 -9.59 14.09
CA GLY A 186 -4.53 -10.64 14.01
C GLY A 186 -3.18 -10.25 14.65
N SER A 187 -2.27 -11.21 14.64
CA SER A 187 -0.87 -11.07 15.06
C SER A 187 0.00 -12.07 14.30
N LEU A 188 1.31 -11.87 14.18
CA LEU A 188 2.17 -12.86 13.51
C LEU A 188 2.17 -14.23 14.22
N SER A 189 1.98 -14.24 15.54
CA SER A 189 1.87 -15.43 16.38
C SER A 189 0.50 -16.13 16.30
N ASP A 190 -0.54 -15.41 15.89
CA ASP A 190 -1.92 -15.88 15.80
C ASP A 190 -2.62 -15.12 14.64
N PRO A 191 -2.19 -15.35 13.39
CA PRO A 191 -2.66 -14.56 12.24
C PRO A 191 -4.08 -14.94 11.86
N LEU A 192 -4.80 -14.01 11.23
CA LEU A 192 -6.09 -14.32 10.62
C LEU A 192 -5.89 -15.10 9.30
N ASN A 193 -6.88 -15.91 8.91
CA ASN A 193 -6.87 -16.56 7.59
C ASN A 193 -7.09 -15.54 6.46
N TYR A 194 -8.00 -14.59 6.71
CA TYR A 194 -8.37 -13.56 5.77
C TYR A 194 -8.97 -12.34 6.49
N ILE A 195 -8.72 -11.15 5.96
CA ILE A 195 -9.32 -9.90 6.42
C ILE A 195 -9.93 -9.17 5.22
N GLU A 196 -11.16 -8.69 5.35
CA GLU A 196 -11.75 -7.72 4.44
C GLU A 196 -12.34 -6.56 5.22
N VAL A 197 -11.94 -5.34 4.88
CA VAL A 197 -12.45 -4.11 5.48
C VAL A 197 -12.94 -3.19 4.36
N GLY A 198 -14.20 -2.78 4.38
CA GLY A 198 -14.74 -1.86 3.38
C GLY A 198 -14.08 -0.48 3.48
N SER A 199 -14.15 0.16 4.64
CA SER A 199 -13.41 1.39 4.93
C SER A 199 -12.79 1.37 6.32
N MET A 200 -11.58 1.91 6.42
CA MET A 200 -10.79 1.99 7.64
C MET A 200 -10.33 3.43 7.85
N THR A 201 -10.73 4.02 8.97
CA THR A 201 -10.26 5.35 9.37
C THR A 201 -9.33 5.24 10.57
N LEU A 202 -8.05 5.53 10.37
CA LEU A 202 -7.05 5.60 11.44
C LEU A 202 -7.26 6.87 12.27
N TYR A 203 -7.54 6.70 13.56
CA TYR A 203 -7.69 7.81 14.49
C TYR A 203 -6.46 7.93 15.39
N THR A 204 -5.74 9.05 15.28
CA THR A 204 -4.57 9.34 16.10
C THR A 204 -4.88 10.45 17.09
N GLY A 205 -5.39 10.09 18.27
CA GLY A 205 -5.38 10.99 19.42
C GLY A 205 -3.95 11.18 19.96
N ASN A 206 -3.77 12.07 20.94
CA ASN A 206 -2.50 12.43 21.60
C ASN A 206 -1.63 11.26 22.13
N ASN A 207 -2.07 10.01 22.00
CA ASN A 207 -1.44 8.83 22.55
C ASN A 207 -0.74 7.94 21.50
N ASN A 208 -0.39 8.48 20.32
CA ASN A 208 0.46 7.87 19.29
C ASN A 208 0.37 6.33 19.26
N ARG A 209 -0.69 5.74 18.69
CA ARG A 209 -0.77 4.27 18.57
C ARG A 209 -0.92 3.88 17.12
N ALA A 210 0.04 3.13 16.61
CA ALA A 210 -0.10 2.47 15.33
C ALA A 210 -1.20 1.41 15.39
N SER A 211 -1.90 1.23 14.27
CA SER A 211 -2.84 0.13 14.09
C SER A 211 -2.09 -1.06 13.50
N TYR A 212 -2.38 -2.26 13.98
CA TYR A 212 -1.68 -3.47 13.57
C TYR A 212 -2.64 -4.47 12.94
N PHE A 213 -2.14 -5.22 11.97
CA PHE A 213 -2.84 -6.37 11.46
C PHE A 213 -1.86 -7.47 11.02
N ALA A 214 -2.33 -8.70 11.00
CA ALA A 214 -1.63 -9.81 10.38
C ALA A 214 -2.65 -10.83 9.87
N ALA A 215 -2.56 -11.12 8.59
CA ALA A 215 -3.26 -12.20 7.94
C ALA A 215 -2.25 -13.01 7.13
N VAL A 216 -2.28 -14.32 7.32
CA VAL A 216 -1.41 -15.27 6.63
C VAL A 216 -2.31 -16.43 6.24
N GLY A 217 -2.92 -16.31 5.07
CA GLY A 217 -3.84 -17.30 4.58
C GLY A 217 -3.14 -18.59 4.13
N GLY A 218 -3.94 -19.59 3.79
CA GLY A 218 -3.46 -20.89 3.30
C GLY A 218 -2.80 -20.82 1.90
N ALA A 219 -2.49 -21.99 1.33
CA ALA A 219 -1.83 -22.09 0.02
C ALA A 219 -2.61 -21.37 -1.11
N GLY A 220 -1.89 -20.77 -2.07
CA GLY A 220 -2.48 -20.13 -3.26
C GLY A 220 -2.80 -18.63 -3.11
N ARG A 221 -2.19 -17.96 -2.13
CA ARG A 221 -2.26 -16.50 -1.97
C ARG A 221 -1.30 -15.78 -2.91
N GLY A 222 -1.69 -14.58 -3.35
CA GLY A 222 -0.94 -13.81 -4.33
C GLY A 222 -1.66 -12.52 -4.71
N LEU A 223 -1.24 -11.89 -5.82
CA LEU A 223 -1.80 -10.60 -6.27
C LEU A 223 -3.31 -10.65 -6.51
N ASP A 224 -3.83 -11.77 -7.03
CA ASP A 224 -5.25 -11.95 -7.35
C ASP A 224 -6.06 -12.58 -6.22
N ASN A 225 -5.38 -13.12 -5.21
CA ASN A 225 -5.99 -13.75 -4.05
C ASN A 225 -5.24 -13.31 -2.78
N PRO A 226 -5.42 -12.05 -2.34
CA PRO A 226 -4.69 -11.50 -1.20
C PRO A 226 -5.16 -12.10 0.13
N ASP A 227 -4.32 -11.98 1.16
CA ASP A 227 -4.63 -12.32 2.55
C ASP A 227 -5.52 -11.26 3.21
N ALA A 228 -5.41 -10.01 2.76
CA ALA A 228 -6.22 -8.91 3.26
C ALA A 228 -6.71 -8.00 2.12
N LYS A 229 -7.94 -7.50 2.23
CA LYS A 229 -8.50 -6.46 1.38
C LYS A 229 -8.97 -5.28 2.24
N ILE A 230 -8.59 -4.08 1.86
CA ILE A 230 -9.00 -2.84 2.49
C ILE A 230 -9.53 -1.93 1.38
N GLY A 231 -10.81 -1.60 1.36
CA GLY A 231 -11.38 -0.75 0.32
C GLY A 231 -10.81 0.67 0.39
N GLU A 232 -10.97 1.34 1.53
CA GLU A 232 -10.46 2.69 1.75
C GLU A 232 -9.68 2.77 3.06
N LEU A 233 -8.48 3.34 3.03
CA LEU A 233 -7.68 3.65 4.22
C LEU A 233 -7.48 5.17 4.33
N THR A 234 -8.04 5.77 5.38
CA THR A 234 -7.92 7.22 5.63
C THR A 234 -7.55 7.53 7.07
N THR A 235 -7.36 8.80 7.38
CA THR A 235 -7.23 9.31 8.75
C THR A 235 -8.29 10.37 9.02
N SER A 236 -8.85 10.39 10.23
CA SER A 236 -9.86 11.39 10.61
C SER A 236 -9.27 12.71 11.07
N ILE A 237 -8.16 12.69 11.84
CA ILE A 237 -7.50 13.87 12.44
C ILE A 237 -6.05 13.52 12.76
N SER A 238 -5.07 14.24 12.22
CA SER A 238 -3.67 14.07 12.62
C SER A 238 -2.86 15.33 12.35
N SER A 239 -2.17 15.83 13.39
CA SER A 239 -0.99 16.69 13.29
C SER A 239 0.31 15.89 13.47
N ASN A 240 0.23 14.56 13.66
CA ASN A 240 1.37 13.68 13.90
C ASN A 240 1.38 12.52 12.90
N TYR A 241 2.16 12.69 11.83
CA TYR A 241 2.30 11.76 10.71
C TYR A 241 2.78 10.35 11.13
N MET A 242 3.39 10.21 12.31
CA MET A 242 3.97 8.93 12.76
C MET A 242 2.94 7.96 13.34
N ALA A 243 1.86 8.47 13.94
CA ALA A 243 0.81 7.64 14.54
C ALA A 243 -0.20 7.11 13.51
N SER A 244 -0.19 7.67 12.31
CA SER A 244 -1.22 7.45 11.28
C SER A 244 -0.91 6.27 10.37
N ASN A 245 -0.13 5.29 10.82
CA ASN A 245 0.29 4.14 10.02
C ASN A 245 -0.53 2.89 10.33
N LEU A 246 -0.92 2.16 9.30
CA LEU A 246 -1.37 0.78 9.40
C LEU A 246 -0.17 -0.15 9.17
N LEU A 247 0.15 -0.97 10.18
CA LEU A 247 1.34 -1.80 10.20
C LEU A 247 1.00 -3.29 10.09
N PHE A 248 1.62 -3.99 9.15
CA PHE A 248 1.63 -5.46 9.13
C PHE A 248 2.65 -5.96 10.14
N ALA A 249 2.24 -6.61 11.24
CA ALA A 249 3.18 -6.95 12.31
C ALA A 249 2.62 -7.87 13.39
N ASN A 250 3.48 -8.19 14.35
CA ASN A 250 2.98 -8.60 15.66
C ASN A 250 2.27 -7.42 16.32
N SER A 251 1.06 -7.67 16.81
CA SER A 251 0.28 -6.67 17.50
C SER A 251 0.79 -6.51 18.93
N SER A 252 0.59 -5.33 19.54
CA SER A 252 1.18 -5.03 20.85
C SER A 252 0.77 -5.99 21.97
N PHE A 253 -0.23 -6.86 21.78
CA PHE A 253 -0.67 -7.86 22.77
C PHE A 253 0.33 -8.98 23.03
N GLN A 254 1.21 -9.27 22.07
CA GLN A 254 2.34 -10.17 22.26
C GLN A 254 3.58 -9.39 21.83
N ALA A 255 4.27 -8.81 22.81
CA ALA A 255 5.52 -8.08 22.58
C ALA A 255 6.66 -9.00 22.09
N ASP A 256 6.40 -10.30 21.93
CA ASP A 256 7.37 -11.24 21.42
C ASP A 256 7.68 -10.95 19.95
N SER A 257 8.95 -11.08 19.61
CA SER A 257 9.44 -11.00 18.23
C SER A 257 8.89 -12.17 17.41
N GLY A 258 7.76 -11.96 16.74
CA GLY A 258 7.32 -12.88 15.70
C GLY A 258 8.34 -12.90 14.55
N SER A 259 8.63 -14.08 14.02
CA SER A 259 9.25 -14.18 12.70
C SER A 259 8.15 -14.11 11.64
N LEU A 260 8.38 -13.30 10.61
CA LEU A 260 7.58 -13.35 9.39
C LEU A 260 8.35 -14.16 8.37
N ASP A 261 8.03 -15.45 8.25
CA ASP A 261 8.73 -16.37 7.31
C ASP A 261 7.88 -16.69 6.07
N THR A 262 6.68 -16.11 6.00
CA THR A 262 5.73 -16.25 4.90
C THR A 262 5.61 -14.97 4.09
N HIS A 263 5.06 -15.09 2.87
CA HIS A 263 4.75 -13.96 2.02
C HIS A 263 3.26 -13.65 2.15
N SER A 264 2.94 -12.45 2.60
CA SER A 264 1.55 -11.96 2.74
C SER A 264 1.25 -10.89 1.70
N TYR A 265 0.01 -10.86 1.21
CA TYR A 265 -0.48 -9.97 0.17
C TYR A 265 -1.67 -9.18 0.68
N VAL A 266 -1.60 -7.85 0.57
CA VAL A 266 -2.60 -6.93 1.12
C VAL A 266 -3.06 -6.00 0.00
N GLN A 267 -4.31 -6.15 -0.42
CA GLN A 267 -4.90 -5.29 -1.44
C GLN A 267 -5.57 -4.07 -0.79
N ILE A 268 -5.29 -2.89 -1.32
CA ILE A 268 -5.84 -1.62 -0.85
C ILE A 268 -6.46 -0.85 -2.02
N GLY A 269 -7.72 -0.46 -1.88
CA GLY A 269 -8.47 0.31 -2.87
C GLY A 269 -8.06 1.77 -2.97
N MET A 270 -7.70 2.38 -1.85
CA MET A 270 -7.31 3.79 -1.77
C MET A 270 -6.58 4.06 -0.45
N VAL A 271 -5.54 4.89 -0.47
CA VAL A 271 -4.92 5.44 0.74
C VAL A 271 -4.94 6.97 0.70
N GLY A 272 -5.71 7.58 1.60
CA GLY A 272 -5.96 9.02 1.63
C GLY A 272 -5.63 9.72 2.94
N GLY A 273 -5.59 11.06 2.89
CA GLY A 273 -5.39 11.90 4.07
C GLY A 273 -3.96 11.84 4.59
N ASN A 274 -3.77 11.47 5.86
CA ASN A 274 -2.45 11.29 6.47
C ASN A 274 -2.11 9.81 6.71
N ALA A 275 -2.87 8.88 6.11
CA ALA A 275 -2.73 7.45 6.35
C ALA A 275 -1.44 6.91 5.73
N GLY A 276 -0.58 6.31 6.54
CA GLY A 276 0.63 5.63 6.10
C GLY A 276 0.50 4.12 6.18
N LEU A 277 1.49 3.44 5.61
CA LEU A 277 1.58 1.99 5.54
C LEU A 277 2.96 1.54 5.96
N GLY A 278 3.04 0.33 6.48
CA GLY A 278 4.34 -0.22 6.77
C GLY A 278 4.33 -1.58 7.41
N MET A 279 5.52 -2.03 7.77
CA MET A 279 5.71 -3.23 8.57
C MET A 279 6.11 -2.82 9.98
N GLY A 280 5.41 -3.41 10.95
CA GLY A 280 5.76 -3.27 12.35
C GLY A 280 6.95 -4.15 12.71
N TYR A 281 7.11 -4.45 14.00
CA TYR A 281 8.23 -5.25 14.46
C TYR A 281 8.25 -6.67 13.85
N VAL A 282 9.38 -7.00 13.22
CA VAL A 282 9.74 -8.34 12.76
C VAL A 282 11.15 -8.67 13.20
N SER A 283 11.42 -9.94 13.51
CA SER A 283 12.78 -10.38 13.87
C SER A 283 13.74 -10.20 12.68
N SER A 284 15.03 -9.95 12.93
CA SER A 284 16.04 -9.84 11.86
C SER A 284 16.30 -11.16 11.13
N GLY A 285 15.87 -12.29 11.71
CA GLY A 285 15.90 -13.62 11.07
C GLY A 285 14.70 -13.91 10.18
N SER A 286 13.69 -13.02 10.14
CA SER A 286 12.49 -13.21 9.31
C SER A 286 12.87 -13.24 7.84
N THR A 287 12.36 -14.20 7.07
CA THR A 287 12.69 -14.33 5.64
C THR A 287 11.53 -13.99 4.69
N GLY A 288 10.35 -13.74 5.23
CA GLY A 288 9.13 -13.48 4.48
C GLY A 288 8.99 -12.03 4.01
N SER A 289 7.77 -11.66 3.61
CA SER A 289 7.47 -10.30 3.18
C SER A 289 5.99 -9.95 3.35
N VAL A 290 5.70 -8.66 3.35
CA VAL A 290 4.37 -8.13 3.08
C VAL A 290 4.38 -7.37 1.76
N THR A 291 3.38 -7.61 0.92
CA THR A 291 3.21 -6.93 -0.36
C THR A 291 1.91 -6.12 -0.33
N TYR A 292 2.01 -4.80 -0.40
CA TYR A 292 0.88 -3.89 -0.51
C TYR A 292 0.52 -3.66 -1.97
N ILE A 293 -0.70 -3.99 -2.37
CA ILE A 293 -1.20 -3.92 -3.74
C ILE A 293 -2.24 -2.80 -3.83
N PHE A 294 -1.89 -1.71 -4.51
CA PHE A 294 -2.79 -0.59 -4.75
C PHE A 294 -3.62 -0.85 -5.99
N ILE A 295 -4.94 -0.91 -5.84
CA ILE A 295 -5.88 -1.19 -6.93
C ILE A 295 -6.74 0.02 -7.33
N ASN A 296 -6.30 1.22 -6.94
CA ASN A 296 -6.97 2.51 -7.10
C ASN A 296 -7.89 2.61 -8.33
N SER A 297 -9.17 2.84 -8.08
CA SER A 297 -10.18 3.15 -9.11
C SER A 297 -10.33 4.66 -9.36
N GLN A 298 -9.68 5.47 -8.53
CA GLN A 298 -9.58 6.92 -8.63
C GLN A 298 -8.22 7.39 -8.09
N ASP A 299 -7.82 8.60 -8.45
CA ASP A 299 -6.56 9.17 -7.99
C ASP A 299 -6.59 9.39 -6.47
N SER A 300 -5.49 9.06 -5.81
CA SER A 300 -5.39 9.16 -4.36
C SER A 300 -4.05 9.71 -3.91
N SER A 301 -4.09 10.49 -2.84
CA SER A 301 -2.92 11.08 -2.21
C SER A 301 -2.99 10.96 -0.70
N SER A 302 -1.85 10.62 -0.12
CA SER A 302 -1.66 10.59 1.32
C SER A 302 -0.38 11.33 1.70
N ALA A 303 -0.45 12.14 2.76
CA ALA A 303 0.72 12.67 3.46
C ALA A 303 1.25 11.69 4.53
N GLY A 304 0.75 10.46 4.53
CA GLY A 304 1.24 9.38 5.37
C GLY A 304 2.58 8.83 4.93
N ASN A 305 3.23 8.16 5.86
CA ASN A 305 4.57 7.60 5.67
C ASN A 305 4.53 6.18 5.08
N LEU A 306 5.60 5.81 4.38
CA LEU A 306 5.90 4.42 4.04
C LEU A 306 7.06 3.97 4.93
N VAL A 307 6.79 3.05 5.86
CA VAL A 307 7.73 2.74 6.94
C VAL A 307 8.01 1.26 7.09
N GLN A 308 9.22 0.94 7.51
CA GLN A 308 9.54 -0.32 8.15
C GLN A 308 10.13 -0.02 9.52
N THR A 309 9.54 -0.63 10.55
CA THR A 309 10.05 -0.55 11.92
C THR A 309 10.74 -1.83 12.31
N ALA A 310 11.61 -1.72 13.29
CA ALA A 310 12.09 -2.86 14.04
C ALA A 310 12.30 -2.41 15.50
N GLY A 311 12.54 -3.38 16.37
CA GLY A 311 12.84 -3.15 17.78
C GLY A 311 11.61 -3.14 18.67
N SER A 312 11.83 -3.55 19.91
CA SER A 312 10.82 -3.55 20.97
C SER A 312 10.49 -2.12 21.39
N VAL A 313 9.24 -1.71 21.23
CA VAL A 313 8.72 -0.45 21.79
C VAL A 313 8.53 -0.65 23.29
N SER A 314 9.45 -0.19 24.13
CA SER A 314 9.18 -0.10 25.56
C SER A 314 8.14 1.00 25.80
N ASN A 315 6.92 0.58 26.13
CA ASN A 315 5.81 1.33 26.71
C ASN A 315 5.98 2.87 26.85
N GLY A 316 5.27 3.64 26.02
CA GLY A 316 4.82 4.99 26.39
C GLY A 316 5.34 6.14 25.53
N ALA A 317 6.44 5.97 24.81
CA ALA A 317 6.85 6.89 23.76
C ALA A 317 7.14 6.05 22.52
N ILE A 318 6.33 6.21 21.47
CA ILE A 318 6.78 5.74 20.17
C ILE A 318 7.91 6.68 19.72
N GLY A 319 9.12 6.43 20.25
CA GLY A 319 10.32 6.67 19.47
C GLY A 319 10.28 5.66 18.34
N PHE A 320 9.52 6.00 17.29
CA PHE A 320 9.52 5.26 16.04
C PHE A 320 10.97 5.37 15.57
N ASN A 321 11.76 4.32 15.75
CA ASN A 321 13.07 4.24 15.14
C ASN A 321 12.83 3.54 13.79
N PRO A 322 12.70 4.28 12.67
CA PRO A 322 12.56 3.68 11.35
C PRO A 322 13.82 2.87 11.09
N MET A 323 13.67 1.57 10.90
CA MET A 323 14.65 0.60 11.36
C MET A 323 15.19 -0.26 10.22
N THR A 324 16.22 -1.04 10.55
CA THR A 324 17.10 -1.80 9.67
C THR A 324 16.34 -2.69 8.66
N THR A 325 16.80 -2.66 7.41
CA THR A 325 16.27 -3.43 6.27
C THR A 325 16.63 -4.93 6.30
N ARG A 326 17.10 -5.45 7.44
CA ARG A 326 17.48 -6.86 7.65
C ARG A 326 16.28 -7.65 8.18
N GLY A 327 15.96 -8.74 7.52
CA GLY A 327 14.79 -9.57 7.83
C GLY A 327 13.73 -9.48 6.73
N ALA A 328 12.46 -9.55 7.12
CA ALA A 328 11.35 -9.53 6.18
C ALA A 328 11.30 -8.22 5.38
N LYS A 329 10.66 -8.30 4.21
CA LYS A 329 10.62 -7.21 3.22
C LYS A 329 9.23 -6.59 3.08
N VAL A 330 9.21 -5.30 2.72
CA VAL A 330 7.99 -4.59 2.32
C VAL A 330 8.05 -4.33 0.83
N ASN A 331 7.14 -4.95 0.09
CA ASN A 331 6.97 -4.74 -1.34
C ASN A 331 5.73 -3.86 -1.58
N TYR A 332 5.74 -3.14 -2.70
CA TYR A 332 4.62 -2.36 -3.19
C TYR A 332 4.30 -2.73 -4.63
N VAL A 333 3.02 -2.89 -4.93
CA VAL A 333 2.53 -3.19 -6.28
C VAL A 333 1.50 -2.15 -6.65
N MET A 334 1.68 -1.50 -7.78
CA MET A 334 0.69 -0.59 -8.35
C MET A 334 -0.06 -1.29 -9.49
N ARG A 335 -1.36 -1.54 -9.27
CA ARG A 335 -2.25 -2.23 -10.21
C ARG A 335 -3.62 -1.55 -10.22
N SER A 336 -3.66 -0.29 -10.64
CA SER A 336 -4.91 0.45 -10.77
C SER A 336 -5.91 -0.28 -11.68
N ILE A 337 -7.14 -0.43 -11.19
CA ILE A 337 -8.27 -1.04 -11.91
C ILE A 337 -9.52 -0.17 -11.79
N ASP A 338 -10.30 -0.09 -12.86
CA ASP A 338 -11.60 0.58 -12.86
C ASP A 338 -12.68 -0.27 -12.17
N ALA A 339 -13.89 0.27 -12.04
CA ALA A 339 -15.03 -0.42 -11.44
C ALA A 339 -15.47 -1.69 -12.21
N ASN A 340 -15.02 -1.87 -13.44
CA ASN A 340 -15.30 -3.04 -14.27
C ASN A 340 -14.16 -4.09 -14.21
N GLY A 341 -13.09 -3.81 -13.47
CA GLY A 341 -11.92 -4.67 -13.37
C GLY A 341 -10.91 -4.52 -14.50
N ASN A 342 -11.02 -3.50 -15.35
CA ASN A 342 -10.01 -3.21 -16.39
C ASN A 342 -8.88 -2.38 -15.78
N TYR A 343 -7.66 -2.54 -16.29
CA TYR A 343 -6.55 -1.67 -15.92
C TYR A 343 -6.86 -0.20 -16.22
N ALA A 344 -6.49 0.70 -15.30
CA ALA A 344 -6.74 2.13 -15.40
C ALA A 344 -5.47 2.96 -15.17
N ASP A 345 -5.51 4.22 -15.63
CA ASP A 345 -4.49 5.24 -15.35
C ASP A 345 -4.94 6.03 -14.12
N LYS A 346 -4.82 5.42 -12.94
CA LYS A 346 -5.01 6.10 -11.65
C LYS A 346 -3.77 6.05 -10.81
N ILE A 347 -3.61 7.06 -9.97
CA ILE A 347 -2.40 7.24 -9.18
C ILE A 347 -2.63 6.96 -7.69
N GLN A 348 -1.60 6.46 -7.04
CA GLN A 348 -1.41 6.53 -5.60
C GLN A 348 -0.16 7.36 -5.32
N SER A 349 -0.29 8.36 -4.44
CA SER A 349 0.83 9.21 -4.05
C SER A 349 1.03 9.24 -2.54
N PHE A 350 2.28 9.28 -2.11
CA PHE A 350 2.72 9.40 -0.72
C PHE A 350 3.70 10.56 -0.55
N SER A 351 3.38 11.55 0.27
CA SER A 351 4.22 12.72 0.55
C SER A 351 4.78 12.76 1.97
N GLY A 352 4.62 11.69 2.75
CA GLY A 352 5.12 11.60 4.13
C GLY A 352 6.64 11.76 4.22
N ASP A 353 7.12 12.13 5.41
CA ASP A 353 8.53 12.36 5.70
C ASP A 353 9.40 11.10 5.63
N TYR A 354 8.82 9.90 5.62
CA TYR A 354 9.54 8.63 5.51
C TYR A 354 9.08 7.82 4.30
N SER A 355 10.04 7.35 3.51
CA SER A 355 9.84 6.53 2.31
C SER A 355 10.75 5.30 2.34
N VAL A 356 10.61 4.47 3.37
CA VAL A 356 11.46 3.29 3.60
C VAL A 356 10.89 2.09 2.86
N ILE A 357 11.47 1.78 1.70
CA ILE A 357 11.13 0.60 0.90
C ILE A 357 12.30 -0.37 0.93
N SER A 358 12.06 -1.58 1.43
CA SER A 358 13.09 -2.61 1.62
C SER A 358 12.99 -3.79 0.65
N GLY A 359 11.81 -3.97 0.05
CA GLY A 359 11.52 -4.92 -1.01
C GLY A 359 11.19 -4.21 -2.32
N ASP A 360 10.57 -4.93 -3.25
CA ASP A 360 10.39 -4.47 -4.62
C ASP A 360 9.21 -3.51 -4.78
N VAL A 361 9.34 -2.59 -5.73
CA VAL A 361 8.25 -1.76 -6.25
C VAL A 361 7.90 -2.24 -7.64
N ILE A 362 6.72 -2.82 -7.82
CA ILE A 362 6.29 -3.41 -9.10
C ILE A 362 5.13 -2.59 -9.67
N LEU A 363 5.28 -2.13 -10.90
CA LEU A 363 4.28 -1.31 -11.58
C LEU A 363 3.64 -2.10 -12.72
N ILE A 364 2.35 -2.39 -12.56
CA ILE A 364 1.54 -3.16 -13.51
C ILE A 364 0.59 -2.23 -14.28
N SER A 365 -0.07 -1.31 -13.57
CA SER A 365 -0.96 -0.30 -14.15
C SER A 365 -1.13 0.92 -13.26
N GLY A 366 -1.33 2.11 -13.84
CA GLY A 366 -1.52 3.36 -13.11
C GLY A 366 -0.19 3.97 -12.67
N GLY A 367 -0.17 4.78 -11.62
CA GLY A 367 1.05 5.46 -11.16
C GLY A 367 1.29 5.40 -9.65
N LEU A 368 2.53 5.13 -9.24
CA LEU A 368 2.96 5.23 -7.85
C LEU A 368 3.97 6.36 -7.69
N PHE A 369 3.66 7.31 -6.81
CA PHE A 369 4.51 8.47 -6.54
C PHE A 369 4.89 8.50 -5.06
N ILE A 370 6.18 8.66 -4.76
CA ILE A 370 6.69 8.66 -3.38
C ILE A 370 7.55 9.89 -3.08
N ASN A 371 7.70 10.23 -1.80
CA ASN A 371 8.55 11.34 -1.40
C ASN A 371 10.03 10.96 -1.56
N TYR A 372 10.71 11.45 -2.60
CA TYR A 372 12.13 11.19 -2.81
C TYR A 372 13.00 11.93 -1.81
N GLY A 373 12.52 13.01 -1.18
CA GLY A 373 13.23 13.73 -0.12
C GLY A 373 12.96 13.17 1.28
N GLY A 374 12.12 12.14 1.40
CA GLY A 374 11.80 11.50 2.67
C GLY A 374 13.00 10.73 3.24
N TYR A 375 13.07 10.61 4.55
CA TYR A 375 14.05 9.79 5.24
C TYR A 375 14.01 8.34 4.78
N GLY A 376 15.18 7.73 4.69
CA GLY A 376 15.36 6.37 4.19
C GLY A 376 15.33 6.27 2.67
N ASN A 377 15.45 7.37 1.94
CA ASN A 377 15.66 7.42 0.48
C ASN A 377 17.10 7.05 0.04
N SER A 378 18.10 7.29 0.90
CA SER A 378 19.53 7.11 0.61
C SER A 378 20.12 5.84 1.23
N ARG A 379 21.30 5.44 0.73
CA ARG A 379 22.12 4.36 1.31
C ARG A 379 23.04 4.92 2.38
N GLU A 380 22.48 5.34 3.50
CA GLU A 380 23.25 5.84 4.62
C GLU A 380 22.90 5.09 5.90
N THR A 381 23.92 4.86 6.73
CA THR A 381 23.68 4.56 8.13
C THR A 381 23.43 5.87 8.85
N VAL A 382 22.16 6.18 9.14
CA VAL A 382 21.79 7.41 9.82
C VAL A 382 21.59 7.10 11.30
N SER A 383 22.28 7.84 12.16
CA SER A 383 22.00 7.79 13.60
C SER A 383 20.83 8.70 13.92
N ILE A 384 19.67 8.12 14.27
CA ILE A 384 18.51 8.87 14.73
C ILE A 384 18.34 8.54 16.21
N GLY A 385 18.44 9.55 17.08
CA GLY A 385 18.29 9.35 18.53
C GLY A 385 19.34 8.42 19.16
N GLY A 386 20.54 8.30 18.56
CA GLY A 386 21.63 7.45 19.06
C GLY A 386 21.57 5.99 18.63
N LEU A 387 20.63 5.62 17.74
CA LEU A 387 20.52 4.28 17.15
C LEU A 387 20.93 4.32 15.68
N GLU A 388 21.81 3.41 15.27
CA GLU A 388 22.25 3.28 13.87
C GLU A 388 21.17 2.59 13.03
N ASN A 389 20.64 3.28 12.01
CA ASN A 389 19.66 2.73 11.09
C ASN A 389 20.32 2.32 9.77
N ASP A 390 20.22 1.04 9.41
CA ASP A 390 20.84 0.45 8.22
C ASP A 390 19.84 0.40 7.04
N PHE A 391 19.89 1.42 6.17
CA PHE A 391 19.13 1.51 4.92
C PHE A 391 19.86 0.89 3.72
N THR A 392 20.88 0.06 3.95
CA THR A 392 21.70 -0.47 2.84
C THR A 392 21.01 -1.51 1.97
N VAL A 393 19.93 -2.14 2.43
CA VAL A 393 19.17 -3.09 1.61
C VAL A 393 17.94 -2.41 1.01
N LYS A 394 17.97 -2.26 -0.31
CA LYS A 394 16.88 -1.74 -1.14
C LYS A 394 16.38 -2.84 -2.07
N GLY A 395 15.07 -2.91 -2.30
CA GLY A 395 14.55 -3.75 -3.37
C GLY A 395 14.64 -3.05 -4.72
N SER A 396 14.09 -3.69 -5.74
CA SER A 396 14.18 -3.24 -7.13
C SER A 396 12.97 -2.42 -7.54
N LEU A 397 13.15 -1.53 -8.52
CA LEU A 397 12.04 -0.91 -9.25
C LEU A 397 11.76 -1.75 -10.50
N VAL A 398 10.55 -2.27 -10.62
CA VAL A 398 10.14 -3.19 -11.68
C VAL A 398 8.98 -2.58 -12.46
N PHE A 399 9.20 -2.34 -13.75
CA PHE A 399 8.17 -1.94 -14.71
C PHE A 399 7.69 -3.17 -15.48
N ASP A 400 6.56 -3.72 -15.04
CA ASP A 400 5.91 -4.89 -15.65
C ASP A 400 4.51 -4.53 -16.12
N ARG A 401 4.42 -3.50 -16.98
CA ARG A 401 3.14 -3.02 -17.48
C ARG A 401 2.37 -4.15 -18.16
N ALA A 402 1.20 -4.46 -17.61
CA ALA A 402 0.36 -5.50 -18.16
C ALA A 402 -0.17 -5.15 -19.55
N ALA A 403 -0.40 -6.16 -20.38
CA ALA A 403 -1.06 -5.97 -21.67
C ALA A 403 -2.45 -5.34 -21.48
N GLY A 404 -2.70 -4.25 -22.20
CA GLY A 404 -3.95 -3.49 -22.09
C GLY A 404 -3.98 -2.46 -20.95
N ALA A 405 -2.94 -2.39 -20.10
CA ALA A 405 -2.79 -1.28 -19.16
C ALA A 405 -2.42 0.01 -19.92
N PRO A 406 -3.06 1.15 -19.61
CA PRO A 406 -2.77 2.41 -20.30
C PRO A 406 -1.35 2.92 -20.01
N CYS A 407 -0.88 2.75 -18.78
CA CYS A 407 0.42 3.22 -18.30
C CYS A 407 0.90 2.36 -17.12
N ALA A 408 2.17 2.51 -16.75
CA ALA A 408 2.73 2.02 -15.48
C ALA A 408 3.81 3.02 -15.04
N LYS A 409 3.44 3.98 -14.18
CA LYS A 409 4.20 5.20 -13.88
C LYS A 409 4.88 5.12 -12.51
N PHE A 410 6.13 5.57 -12.44
CA PHE A 410 6.82 5.85 -11.19
C PHE A 410 7.26 7.30 -11.12
N GLY A 411 7.20 7.94 -9.96
CA GLY A 411 7.72 9.30 -9.82
C GLY A 411 7.80 9.79 -8.38
N SER A 412 8.02 11.09 -8.23
CA SER A 412 8.12 11.72 -6.91
C SER A 412 6.98 12.68 -6.60
N THR A 413 6.70 12.86 -5.30
CA THR A 413 5.71 13.78 -4.72
C THR A 413 6.34 14.97 -3.97
N ALA A 414 7.66 14.97 -3.78
CA ALA A 414 8.39 15.85 -2.87
C ALA A 414 8.71 17.24 -3.44
N ASP A 415 9.58 18.01 -2.81
CA ASP A 415 10.32 19.05 -3.52
C ASP A 415 11.19 18.45 -4.63
N VAL A 416 11.40 19.21 -5.71
CA VAL A 416 12.23 18.79 -6.84
C VAL A 416 13.71 18.81 -6.45
N GLY A 417 14.48 17.84 -6.94
CA GLY A 417 15.94 17.79 -6.76
C GLY A 417 16.44 16.63 -5.92
N ASN A 418 15.53 15.73 -5.53
CA ASN A 418 15.85 14.64 -4.62
C ASN A 418 16.25 13.36 -5.38
N THR A 419 16.99 12.49 -4.72
CA THR A 419 17.41 11.20 -5.27
C THR A 419 16.84 10.05 -4.45
N TYR A 420 16.26 9.06 -5.11
CA TYR A 420 15.85 7.81 -4.48
C TYR A 420 16.73 6.63 -4.93
N VAL A 421 17.12 5.77 -3.99
CA VAL A 421 17.98 4.61 -4.25
C VAL A 421 17.17 3.31 -4.33
N PHE A 422 17.35 2.55 -5.41
CA PHE A 422 16.88 1.17 -5.56
C PHE A 422 18.05 0.19 -5.66
N GLY A 423 17.81 -1.06 -5.28
CA GLY A 423 18.76 -2.16 -5.40
C GLY A 423 18.84 -2.72 -6.83
N GLY A 424 17.88 -2.41 -7.70
CA GLY A 424 17.85 -2.86 -9.09
C GLY A 424 16.79 -2.12 -9.91
N LEU A 425 16.88 -2.22 -11.24
CA LEU A 425 15.88 -1.72 -12.18
C LEU A 425 15.56 -2.82 -13.20
N GLU A 426 14.30 -3.20 -13.31
CA GLU A 426 13.83 -4.14 -14.33
C GLU A 426 12.73 -3.51 -15.19
N VAL A 427 12.83 -3.64 -16.52
CA VAL A 427 11.81 -3.19 -17.46
C VAL A 427 11.37 -4.36 -18.36
N ALA A 428 10.30 -5.03 -17.96
CA ALA A 428 9.75 -6.20 -18.64
C ALA A 428 8.63 -5.80 -19.63
N GLY A 429 7.45 -5.41 -19.13
CA GLY A 429 6.29 -4.98 -19.92
C GLY A 429 6.35 -3.54 -20.47
N GLY A 430 7.40 -2.80 -20.08
CA GLY A 430 7.55 -1.36 -20.31
C GLY A 430 6.93 -0.53 -19.20
N GLY A 431 7.10 0.78 -19.27
CA GLY A 431 6.59 1.70 -18.24
C GLY A 431 7.00 3.14 -18.48
N GLU A 432 6.70 3.99 -17.51
CA GLU A 432 6.90 5.43 -17.56
C GLU A 432 7.61 5.91 -16.29
N LEU A 433 8.75 6.59 -16.44
CA LEU A 433 9.41 7.29 -15.35
C LEU A 433 9.09 8.78 -15.44
N VAL A 434 8.42 9.30 -14.42
CA VAL A 434 8.09 10.72 -14.29
C VAL A 434 9.21 11.42 -13.55
N VAL A 435 9.89 12.32 -14.25
CA VAL A 435 11.00 13.11 -13.72
C VAL A 435 10.58 14.56 -13.64
N ARG A 436 10.54 15.10 -12.42
CA ARG A 436 10.19 16.50 -12.22
C ARG A 436 11.40 17.40 -12.35
N PHE A 437 11.21 18.52 -13.03
CA PHE A 437 12.21 19.54 -13.26
C PHE A 437 11.75 20.89 -12.70
N ASN A 438 12.71 21.69 -12.27
CA ASN A 438 12.53 23.08 -11.86
C ASN A 438 13.75 23.90 -12.26
N VAL A 439 13.55 25.18 -12.57
CA VAL A 439 14.63 26.12 -12.90
C VAL A 439 15.01 26.89 -11.64
N SER A 440 16.27 26.79 -11.20
CA SER A 440 16.69 27.49 -9.98
C SER A 440 16.70 29.01 -10.19
N GLY A 441 16.05 29.78 -9.31
CA GLY A 441 15.84 31.23 -9.49
C GLY A 441 17.09 32.14 -9.44
N GLY A 442 18.29 31.58 -9.23
CA GLY A 442 19.54 32.35 -9.08
C GLY A 442 20.72 31.88 -9.92
N SER A 443 20.60 30.73 -10.59
CA SER A 443 21.63 30.15 -11.45
C SER A 443 20.95 29.42 -12.60
N SER A 444 21.56 29.37 -13.78
CA SER A 444 21.07 28.65 -14.96
C SER A 444 21.06 27.11 -14.81
N GLY A 445 20.99 26.60 -13.58
CA GLY A 445 20.96 25.18 -13.26
C GLY A 445 19.54 24.64 -13.17
N LEU A 446 19.30 23.51 -13.84
CA LEU A 446 18.14 22.68 -13.63
C LEU A 446 18.28 21.94 -12.29
N VAL A 447 17.20 21.92 -11.52
CA VAL A 447 17.03 21.06 -10.35
C VAL A 447 16.02 20.00 -10.76
N TYR A 448 16.33 18.73 -10.53
CA TYR A 448 15.48 17.64 -11.00
C TYR A 448 15.63 16.37 -10.16
N ASP A 449 14.57 15.57 -10.13
CA ASP A 449 14.52 14.32 -9.39
C ASP A 449 15.35 13.21 -10.07
N LYS A 450 15.94 12.32 -9.28
CA LYS A 450 16.89 11.32 -9.76
C LYS A 450 16.63 9.94 -9.16
N LEU A 451 17.04 8.92 -9.90
CA LEU A 451 17.17 7.56 -9.40
C LEU A 451 18.65 7.14 -9.34
N SER A 452 19.00 6.39 -8.30
CA SER A 452 20.27 5.68 -8.18
C SER A 452 19.98 4.19 -8.09
N ILE A 453 20.60 3.40 -8.96
CA ILE A 453 20.46 1.96 -9.02
C ILE A 453 21.78 1.33 -8.58
N ASP A 454 21.74 0.61 -7.46
CA ASP A 454 22.95 0.08 -6.84
C ASP A 454 23.33 -1.32 -7.36
N GLY A 455 22.36 -2.07 -7.88
CA GLY A 455 22.55 -3.41 -8.42
C GLY A 455 22.18 -3.50 -9.90
N GLU A 456 21.59 -4.61 -10.29
CA GLU A 456 21.43 -4.97 -11.70
C GLU A 456 20.37 -4.11 -12.41
N ILE A 457 20.64 -3.85 -13.69
CA ILE A 457 19.68 -3.28 -14.63
C ILE A 457 19.38 -4.32 -15.69
N GLY A 458 18.10 -4.64 -15.88
CA GLY A 458 17.68 -5.70 -16.78
C GLY A 458 16.32 -5.47 -17.40
N GLY A 459 15.97 -6.40 -18.30
CA GLY A 459 14.72 -6.37 -19.06
C GLY A 459 14.91 -5.94 -20.51
N GLY A 460 13.83 -6.08 -21.29
CA GLY A 460 13.82 -5.80 -22.74
C GLY A 460 12.66 -4.92 -23.19
N GLY A 461 11.93 -4.33 -22.24
CA GLY A 461 10.84 -3.41 -22.53
C GLY A 461 11.29 -1.97 -22.83
N THR A 462 10.32 -1.10 -23.06
CA THR A 462 10.55 0.33 -23.25
C THR A 462 10.21 1.10 -21.99
N LEU A 463 11.17 1.89 -21.49
CA LEU A 463 10.94 2.89 -20.45
C LEU A 463 10.79 4.28 -21.09
N ALA A 464 9.57 4.82 -21.05
CA ALA A 464 9.29 6.17 -21.48
C ALA A 464 9.59 7.17 -20.36
N ILE A 465 10.16 8.32 -20.71
CA ILE A 465 10.49 9.41 -19.78
C ILE A 465 9.46 10.51 -19.95
N GLU A 466 8.79 10.86 -18.85
CA GLU A 466 7.92 12.02 -18.75
C GLU A 466 8.67 13.16 -18.06
N ILE A 467 8.79 14.31 -18.72
CA ILE A 467 9.34 15.53 -18.16
C ILE A 467 8.19 16.29 -17.51
N ALA A 468 8.12 16.24 -16.19
CA ALA A 468 7.10 16.93 -15.42
C ALA A 468 7.62 18.25 -14.84
N ASP A 469 6.71 19.20 -14.62
CA ASP A 469 7.02 20.43 -13.90
C ASP A 469 7.16 20.17 -12.38
N ALA A 470 7.44 21.21 -11.61
CA ALA A 470 7.62 21.09 -10.16
C ALA A 470 6.36 20.62 -9.41
N PHE A 471 5.18 20.70 -10.04
CA PHE A 471 3.89 20.27 -9.49
C PHE A 471 3.47 18.89 -9.98
N GLY A 472 4.29 18.23 -10.81
CA GLY A 472 4.01 16.91 -11.37
C GLY A 472 3.08 16.92 -12.59
N GLY A 473 2.79 18.08 -13.17
CA GLY A 473 2.07 18.19 -14.44
C GLY A 473 3.03 18.03 -15.63
N HIS A 474 2.50 17.71 -16.81
CA HIS A 474 3.27 17.73 -18.05
C HIS A 474 3.97 19.09 -18.21
N SER A 475 5.30 19.08 -18.35
CA SER A 475 6.06 20.33 -18.46
C SER A 475 5.98 20.90 -19.88
N ASP A 476 5.05 21.83 -20.08
CA ASP A 476 5.05 22.74 -21.24
C ASP A 476 5.95 23.98 -20.98
N ASP A 477 6.66 24.02 -19.85
CA ASP A 477 7.53 25.15 -19.51
C ASP A 477 8.73 25.21 -20.46
N VAL A 478 8.66 26.18 -21.36
CA VAL A 478 9.72 26.52 -22.33
C VAL A 478 11.08 26.71 -21.66
N SER A 479 11.13 27.19 -20.42
CA SER A 479 12.36 27.40 -19.68
C SER A 479 13.05 26.07 -19.33
N ILE A 480 12.26 25.06 -18.94
CA ILE A 480 12.76 23.70 -18.65
C ILE A 480 13.27 23.07 -19.95
N ILE A 481 12.46 23.12 -21.02
CA ILE A 481 12.84 22.53 -22.31
C ILE A 481 14.10 23.20 -22.87
N LYS A 482 14.18 24.54 -22.87
CA LYS A 482 15.38 25.27 -23.31
C LYS A 482 16.62 24.90 -22.48
N ALA A 483 16.45 24.66 -21.18
CA ALA A 483 17.54 24.24 -20.31
C ALA A 483 18.00 22.79 -20.54
N LEU A 484 17.19 21.95 -21.21
CA LEU A 484 17.53 20.59 -21.65
C LEU A 484 18.15 20.53 -23.05
N ILE A 485 18.24 21.65 -23.78
CA ILE A 485 18.85 21.68 -25.11
C ILE A 485 20.36 21.45 -25.02
N ARG A 486 20.87 20.46 -25.75
CA ARG A 486 22.30 20.11 -25.81
C ARG A 486 22.75 19.91 -27.25
N ALA A 487 24.07 19.98 -27.46
CA ALA A 487 24.66 19.69 -28.76
C ALA A 487 24.61 18.19 -29.09
N ASP A 488 24.66 17.33 -28.07
CA ASP A 488 24.55 15.88 -28.19
C ASP A 488 23.82 15.30 -26.96
N SER A 489 23.37 14.05 -27.08
CA SER A 489 22.67 13.37 -25.99
C SER A 489 23.57 12.91 -24.84
N ARG A 490 24.89 12.91 -25.02
CA ARG A 490 25.87 12.48 -24.01
C ARG A 490 26.13 13.56 -22.96
N SER A 491 25.87 14.81 -23.33
CA SER A 491 25.96 15.99 -22.48
C SER A 491 24.62 16.37 -21.83
N GLY A 492 23.63 15.47 -21.89
CA GLY A 492 22.32 15.61 -21.26
C GLY A 492 22.35 15.59 -19.74
N GLU A 493 21.17 15.73 -19.14
CA GLU A 493 20.97 15.60 -17.70
C GLU A 493 20.87 14.12 -17.32
N LYS A 494 21.69 13.69 -16.36
CA LYS A 494 21.67 12.31 -15.84
C LYS A 494 20.52 12.12 -14.86
N ILE A 495 19.47 11.42 -15.28
CA ILE A 495 18.24 11.21 -14.48
C ILE A 495 18.21 9.85 -13.76
N ILE A 496 18.95 8.87 -14.26
CA ILE A 496 19.18 7.58 -13.60
C ILE A 496 20.69 7.35 -13.56
N SER A 497 21.21 6.95 -12.42
CA SER A 497 22.62 6.54 -12.24
C SER A 497 22.69 5.07 -11.88
N TRP A 498 23.73 4.38 -12.32
CA TRP A 498 23.95 2.98 -11.99
C TRP A 498 25.42 2.59 -11.98
N ASN A 499 25.73 1.52 -11.25
CA ASN A 499 27.04 0.89 -11.27
C ASN A 499 27.07 -0.06 -12.47
N ALA A 500 27.96 0.21 -13.44
CA ALA A 500 28.04 -0.55 -14.68
C ALA A 500 28.31 -2.04 -14.43
N ASP A 501 27.41 -2.93 -14.86
CA ASP A 501 27.68 -4.36 -15.04
C ASP A 501 26.85 -4.92 -16.22
N GLY A 502 27.29 -4.64 -17.44
CA GLY A 502 26.75 -5.25 -18.67
C GLY A 502 25.92 -4.33 -19.57
N PRO A 503 25.60 -4.78 -20.81
CA PRO A 503 24.78 -4.01 -21.74
C PRO A 503 23.34 -3.86 -21.22
N VAL A 504 22.82 -2.63 -21.28
CA VAL A 504 21.42 -2.34 -20.95
C VAL A 504 20.57 -2.60 -22.20
N ASP A 505 19.74 -3.63 -22.16
CA ASP A 505 18.82 -4.02 -23.26
C ASP A 505 17.48 -3.26 -23.22
N ILE A 506 17.32 -2.33 -22.28
CA ILE A 506 16.13 -1.48 -22.13
C ILE A 506 16.13 -0.40 -23.22
N SER A 507 14.98 -0.21 -23.88
CA SER A 507 14.78 0.91 -24.80
C SER A 507 14.27 2.14 -24.05
N PHE A 508 14.84 3.33 -24.32
CA PHE A 508 14.41 4.58 -23.70
C PHE A 508 13.76 5.51 -24.73
N SER A 509 12.62 6.10 -24.38
CA SER A 509 11.90 7.07 -25.22
C SER A 509 11.33 8.21 -24.39
N ALA A 510 10.80 9.25 -25.02
CA ALA A 510 9.89 10.18 -24.35
C ALA A 510 8.45 9.64 -24.39
N VAL A 511 7.62 10.12 -23.47
CA VAL A 511 6.16 9.97 -23.59
C VAL A 511 5.63 10.69 -24.84
N ASP A 512 4.44 10.29 -25.30
CA ASP A 512 3.79 10.88 -26.45
C ASP A 512 3.55 12.39 -26.23
N GLY A 513 3.89 13.20 -27.24
CA GLY A 513 3.83 14.66 -27.16
C GLY A 513 5.15 15.35 -26.80
N MET A 514 6.10 14.64 -26.16
CA MET A 514 7.41 15.20 -25.78
C MET A 514 8.54 14.85 -26.75
N GLN A 515 8.27 14.03 -27.77
CA GLN A 515 9.28 13.55 -28.71
C GLN A 515 9.96 14.67 -29.50
N LYS A 516 9.24 15.77 -29.73
CA LYS A 516 9.68 16.91 -30.54
C LYS A 516 9.22 18.21 -29.91
N TRP A 517 10.05 19.23 -30.05
CA TRP A 517 9.74 20.58 -29.63
C TRP A 517 10.22 21.58 -30.70
N ILE A 518 9.43 22.60 -30.98
CA ILE A 518 9.79 23.65 -31.93
C ILE A 518 9.98 24.93 -31.13
N ASP A 519 11.16 25.53 -31.23
CA ASP A 519 11.41 26.81 -30.60
C ASP A 519 10.59 27.90 -31.32
N GLY A 520 9.62 28.48 -30.62
CA GLY A 520 8.75 29.52 -31.17
C GLY A 520 9.51 30.79 -31.60
N ASP A 521 10.70 31.04 -31.02
CA ASP A 521 11.48 32.23 -31.32
C ASP A 521 12.38 32.05 -32.56
N THR A 522 12.97 30.86 -32.72
CA THR A 522 13.98 30.58 -33.76
C THR A 522 13.47 29.68 -34.88
N GLY A 523 12.34 28.99 -34.69
CA GLY A 523 11.80 28.00 -35.62
C GLY A 523 12.59 26.69 -35.69
N ILE A 524 13.62 26.52 -34.86
CA ILE A 524 14.46 25.31 -34.85
C ILE A 524 13.68 24.17 -34.19
N GLU A 525 13.64 23.02 -34.86
CA GLU A 525 13.08 21.78 -34.32
C GLU A 525 14.12 21.03 -33.50
N TYR A 526 13.75 20.58 -32.32
CA TYR A 526 14.54 19.75 -31.43
C TYR A 526 13.82 18.43 -31.18
N ALA A 527 14.57 17.34 -31.12
CA ALA A 527 14.05 16.01 -30.79
C ALA A 527 14.56 15.57 -29.42
N PHE A 528 13.70 14.87 -28.68
CA PHE A 528 14.11 14.21 -27.44
C PHE A 528 15.16 13.13 -27.76
N ALA A 529 16.22 13.10 -26.97
CA ALA A 529 17.27 12.11 -27.09
C ALA A 529 17.62 11.56 -25.72
N ALA A 530 17.55 10.23 -25.60
CA ALA A 530 18.03 9.47 -24.47
C ALA A 530 19.35 8.77 -24.82
N HIS A 531 20.30 8.77 -23.90
CA HIS A 531 21.56 8.07 -24.03
C HIS A 531 21.83 7.24 -22.77
N ALA A 532 21.77 5.92 -22.92
CA ALA A 532 22.29 5.00 -21.92
C ALA A 532 23.81 4.89 -22.09
N ALA A 533 24.55 5.25 -21.04
CA ALA A 533 25.98 5.08 -20.94
C ALA A 533 26.31 4.07 -19.84
N ASP A 534 27.59 3.79 -19.63
CA ASP A 534 28.03 2.84 -18.60
C ASP A 534 27.61 3.28 -17.18
N ASP A 535 27.46 4.58 -16.94
CA ASP A 535 27.24 5.15 -15.60
C ASP A 535 25.85 5.79 -15.39
N GLY A 536 24.93 5.62 -16.33
CA GLY A 536 23.58 6.18 -16.22
C GLY A 536 22.85 6.45 -17.52
N LEU A 537 21.61 6.91 -17.35
CA LEU A 537 20.73 7.42 -18.40
C LEU A 537 20.76 8.94 -18.41
N TYR A 538 21.11 9.49 -19.58
CA TYR A 538 21.13 10.92 -19.85
C TYR A 538 19.99 11.29 -20.79
N ILE A 539 19.33 12.43 -20.54
CA ILE A 539 18.27 12.96 -21.41
C ILE A 539 18.58 14.39 -21.86
N SER A 540 18.14 14.74 -23.07
CA SER A 540 18.30 16.08 -23.64
C SER A 540 17.34 16.31 -24.80
N TYR A 541 17.26 17.57 -25.25
CA TYR A 541 16.75 17.93 -26.57
C TYR A 541 17.91 18.28 -27.50
N VAL A 542 17.96 17.66 -28.68
CA VAL A 542 19.02 17.89 -29.68
C VAL A 542 18.40 18.44 -30.95
N ALA A 543 19.04 19.44 -31.55
CA ALA A 543 18.56 20.07 -32.78
C ALA A 543 18.45 19.03 -33.91
N VAL A 544 17.30 18.98 -34.56
CA VAL A 544 17.08 18.15 -35.76
C VAL A 544 17.79 18.86 -36.91
N PRO A 545 18.78 18.23 -37.58
CA PRO A 545 19.45 18.85 -38.71
C PRO A 545 18.42 19.18 -39.79
N GLU A 546 18.46 20.40 -40.32
CA GLU A 546 17.60 20.77 -41.44
C GLU A 546 17.76 19.75 -42.59
N PRO A 547 16.69 19.42 -43.34
CA PRO A 547 16.76 18.44 -44.43
C PRO A 547 17.88 18.74 -45.45
N ALA A 548 18.18 20.02 -45.68
CA ALA A 548 19.28 20.46 -46.53
C ALA A 548 20.66 20.10 -45.95
N VAL A 549 20.86 20.28 -44.64
CA VAL A 549 22.10 19.94 -43.94
C VAL A 549 22.28 18.43 -43.82
N ALA A 550 21.20 17.69 -43.54
CA ALA A 550 21.21 16.23 -43.56
C ALA A 550 21.57 15.67 -44.96
N SER A 551 21.02 16.26 -46.02
CA SER A 551 21.36 15.89 -47.40
C SER A 551 22.80 16.26 -47.78
N ALA A 552 23.33 17.37 -47.27
CA ALA A 552 24.72 17.78 -47.50
C ALA A 552 25.73 16.89 -46.76
N LEU A 553 25.44 16.47 -45.52
CA LEU A 553 26.22 15.49 -44.77
C LEU A 553 26.22 14.12 -45.46
N ALA A 554 25.04 13.65 -45.89
CA ALA A 554 24.93 12.41 -46.66
C ALA A 554 25.71 12.49 -47.99
N SER A 555 25.65 13.63 -48.67
CA SER A 555 26.39 13.89 -49.91
C SER A 555 27.91 13.94 -49.67
N ALA A 556 28.35 14.52 -48.56
CA ALA A 556 29.77 14.57 -48.18
C ALA A 556 30.33 13.19 -47.82
N VAL A 557 29.56 12.37 -47.11
CA VAL A 557 29.92 10.96 -46.81
C VAL A 557 29.97 10.13 -48.09
N ALA A 558 29.00 10.30 -48.99
CA ALA A 558 28.98 9.64 -50.30
C ALA A 558 30.18 10.05 -51.18
N LEU A 559 30.53 11.35 -51.20
CA LEU A 559 31.71 11.87 -51.89
C LEU A 559 33.02 11.35 -51.29
N GLY A 560 33.12 11.26 -49.95
CA GLY A 560 34.26 10.69 -49.26
C GLY A 560 34.45 9.20 -49.55
N ALA A 561 33.37 8.43 -49.54
CA ALA A 561 33.39 7.00 -49.90
C ALA A 561 33.76 6.79 -51.38
N ALA A 562 33.26 7.62 -52.29
CA ALA A 562 33.60 7.58 -53.71
C ALA A 562 35.08 7.96 -53.96
N ALA A 563 35.60 8.97 -53.24
CA ALA A 563 37.00 9.35 -53.30
C ALA A 563 37.92 8.23 -52.80
N PHE A 564 37.55 7.56 -51.70
CA PHE A 564 38.30 6.43 -51.15
C PHE A 564 38.30 5.21 -52.09
N ALA A 565 37.14 4.88 -52.68
CA ALA A 565 37.03 3.82 -53.68
C ALA A 565 37.84 4.13 -54.96
N GLY A 566 37.83 5.39 -55.40
CA GLY A 566 38.67 5.87 -56.52
C GLY A 566 40.16 5.79 -56.21
N HIS A 567 40.56 6.09 -54.97
CA HIS A 567 41.96 6.02 -54.53
C HIS A 567 42.47 4.57 -54.44
N ARG A 568 41.59 3.64 -54.03
CA ARG A 568 41.87 2.19 -54.03
C ARG A 568 42.04 1.63 -55.44
N LYS A 569 41.15 1.96 -56.38
CA LYS A 569 41.30 1.57 -57.80
C LYS A 569 42.56 2.14 -58.45
N ARG A 570 42.98 3.36 -58.08
CA ARG A 570 44.24 3.95 -58.57
C ARG A 570 45.49 3.27 -57.98
N ARG A 571 45.42 2.78 -56.73
CA ARG A 571 46.49 1.96 -56.14
C ARG A 571 46.60 0.58 -56.82
N GLU A 572 45.47 -0.06 -57.08
CA GLU A 572 45.43 -1.36 -57.79
C GLU A 572 45.92 -1.21 -59.26
N ALA A 573 45.56 -0.12 -59.95
CA ALA A 573 46.04 0.18 -61.30
C ALA A 573 47.54 0.53 -61.38
N ARG A 574 48.13 1.11 -60.32
CA ARG A 574 49.59 1.34 -60.23
C ARG A 574 50.36 0.05 -59.95
N ALA A 575 49.79 -0.87 -59.17
CA ALA A 575 50.37 -2.20 -58.94
C ALA A 575 50.38 -3.07 -60.21
N PHE A 576 49.41 -2.88 -61.12
CA PHE A 576 49.36 -3.62 -62.39
C PHE A 576 50.34 -3.10 -63.46
N ARG A 577 50.84 -1.85 -63.33
CA ARG A 577 51.85 -1.28 -64.26
C ARG A 577 53.30 -1.58 -63.87
N THR A 578 53.53 -2.30 -62.76
CA THR A 578 54.86 -2.66 -62.26
C THR A 578 55.10 -4.18 -62.24
N ARG A 579 54.33 -4.95 -63.02
CA ARG A 579 54.59 -6.35 -63.33
C ARG A 579 54.83 -6.54 -64.81
#